data_AF-A0A1M6G9Q2-F1
#
_entry.id   AF-A0A1M6G9Q2-F1
#
_cell.length_a   1.000
_cell.length_b   1.000
_cell.length_c   1.000
_cell.angle_alpha   90.00
_cell.angle_beta   90.00
_cell.angle_gamma   90.00
#
_symmetry.space_group_name_H-M   'P 1'
#
loop_
_entity.id
_entity.type
_entity.pdbx_description
1 polymer ?
#
loop_
_entity_poly.entity_id
_entity_poly.type
_entity_poly.pdbx_seq_one_letter_code
_entity_poly.pdbx_strand_id
1 'polypeptide(L)'
;MDQRGIIDVVCRTGVENLATEIGALLGRELSCNDIQLQLSSKDTIFSDISRPTTALTRMTVSGDKEGDCFLLTPISSSIMLGGTLIMLPEDMIEEHIQSGKLDGELSDAFGEVANIIAGVFTQAFVDKYAKTIRFIKKTVEELVPTKIDLGSSEPFPPGTYYVASCILADGDEELGQVEFIVPVDVFELESEADEVPAAPAAEAEPAAATPSPEPAAVSEQPAAAEAEPVAEAPAAEPKPLFADAKKLTDTVFNATISQIGEEIGALLGQDLKCDDIQLLMTSKADFFANHCTDRVNMAYMKVSGDREGCGFMFTQIPDAIVLGGTLIMLPDDQIEEQASQKVLEGEVEDAFGEVANILAGGLTQVFLDRYPKQIRFVRTESTLITPTKIDMAGDEPFPEGDYYLASFSINMEGQDLDRLLLLFPAHVFDLDGYSQPQAAAAPADAPDPAADANAAPSANAVQPAAAGTQQAAQPTAQGSVASQAAAEFAAATTQPAATAAAPVNGPPLVLVIAEDPNAAQPFTDALNAAQFDSRVLSFQDDIKAPFQSNQILGAVLIMSRVNEKGFATAIKLQSSGQALPPLIFAGPEWTRTTVLRAIKYGARDILITPTPPEEIQQKIGEHFKLRQAS
;
A
#
# COMPACT_ATOMS: atom_id res chain seq x y z
N MET A 1 27.29 11.28 14.84
CA MET A 1 26.31 12.39 14.77
C MET A 1 25.54 12.34 16.07
N ASP A 2 25.33 13.47 16.74
CA ASP A 2 24.46 13.47 17.90
C ASP A 2 23.02 13.14 17.48
N GLN A 3 22.18 12.77 18.44
CA GLN A 3 20.80 12.34 18.18
C GLN A 3 20.02 13.42 17.43
N ARG A 4 20.25 14.71 17.77
CA ARG A 4 19.65 15.86 17.09
C ARG A 4 20.01 15.91 15.61
N GLY A 5 21.29 15.78 15.26
CA GLY A 5 21.74 15.84 13.88
C GLY A 5 21.17 14.72 13.01
N ILE A 6 20.94 13.52 13.58
CA ILE A 6 20.27 12.42 12.87
C ILE A 6 18.82 12.79 12.57
N ILE A 7 18.08 13.27 13.57
CA ILE A 7 16.69 13.69 13.41
C ILE A 7 16.58 14.83 12.40
N ASP A 8 17.52 15.79 12.41
CA ASP A 8 17.55 16.87 11.43
C ASP A 8 17.72 16.36 10.00
N VAL A 9 18.56 15.35 9.77
CA VAL A 9 18.71 14.74 8.44
C VAL A 9 17.43 14.02 8.03
N VAL A 10 16.83 13.24 8.92
CA VAL A 10 15.63 12.45 8.64
C VAL A 10 14.42 13.36 8.35
N CYS A 11 14.14 14.32 9.23
CA CYS A 11 13.02 15.25 9.06
C CYS A 11 13.20 16.16 7.84
N ARG A 12 14.43 16.58 7.53
CA ARG A 12 14.73 17.31 6.29
C ARG A 12 14.36 16.49 5.06
N THR A 13 14.78 15.22 5.00
CA THR A 13 14.39 14.32 3.91
C THR A 13 12.88 14.16 3.82
N GLY A 14 12.19 14.01 4.96
CA GLY A 14 10.73 13.97 4.99
C GLY A 14 10.12 15.21 4.33
N VAL A 15 10.55 16.40 4.74
CA VAL A 15 10.07 17.69 4.19
C VAL A 15 10.39 17.85 2.70
N GLU A 16 11.61 17.51 2.28
CA GLU A 16 12.05 17.60 0.87
C GLU A 16 11.20 16.69 -0.05
N ASN A 17 10.75 15.55 0.46
CA ASN A 17 9.93 14.60 -0.29
C ASN A 17 8.43 14.96 -0.29
N LEU A 18 7.95 15.85 0.59
CA LEU A 18 6.52 16.21 0.68
C LEU A 18 5.98 16.73 -0.66
N ALA A 19 6.68 17.68 -1.27
CA ALA A 19 6.27 18.28 -2.52
C ALA A 19 6.12 17.25 -3.66
N THR A 20 7.06 16.30 -3.75
CA THR A 20 7.04 15.25 -4.76
C THR A 20 5.84 14.33 -4.58
N GLU A 21 5.60 13.84 -3.36
CA GLU A 21 4.56 12.85 -3.09
C GLU A 21 3.15 13.47 -3.15
N ILE A 22 2.98 14.67 -2.58
CA ILE A 22 1.71 15.41 -2.69
C ILE A 22 1.48 15.86 -4.14
N GLY A 23 2.53 16.33 -4.82
CA GLY A 23 2.43 16.74 -6.22
C GLY A 23 2.05 15.59 -7.14
N ALA A 24 2.62 14.39 -6.92
CA ALA A 24 2.25 13.17 -7.64
C ALA A 24 0.79 12.78 -7.41
N LEU A 25 0.31 12.87 -6.15
CA LEU A 25 -1.09 12.60 -5.80
C LEU A 25 -2.05 13.56 -6.52
N LEU A 26 -1.72 14.85 -6.57
CA LEU A 26 -2.57 15.90 -7.14
C LEU A 26 -2.39 16.09 -8.65
N GLY A 27 -1.36 15.47 -9.25
CA GLY A 27 -0.96 15.74 -10.63
C GLY A 27 -0.45 17.18 -10.85
N ARG A 28 0.15 17.79 -9.82
CA ARG A 28 0.68 19.17 -9.84
C ARG A 28 2.16 19.22 -9.48
N GLU A 29 2.85 20.25 -9.94
CA GLU A 29 4.24 20.50 -9.58
C GLU A 29 4.29 21.37 -8.33
N LEU A 30 4.56 20.74 -7.18
CA LEU A 30 4.72 21.43 -5.91
C LEU A 30 6.20 21.62 -5.57
N SER A 31 6.49 22.57 -4.69
CA SER A 31 7.82 22.75 -4.10
C SER A 31 7.74 23.05 -2.60
N CYS A 32 8.78 22.63 -1.87
CA CYS A 32 8.97 22.97 -0.45
C CYS A 32 10.17 23.91 -0.33
N ASN A 33 9.90 25.15 0.07
CA ASN A 33 10.90 26.21 0.24
C ASN A 33 11.12 26.52 1.72
N ASP A 34 12.21 27.21 2.03
CA ASP A 34 12.55 27.67 3.39
C ASP A 34 12.41 26.60 4.49
N ILE A 35 13.11 25.47 4.31
CA ILE A 35 13.07 24.37 5.28
C ILE A 35 13.79 24.75 6.58
N GLN A 36 13.03 24.85 7.66
CA GLN A 36 13.51 25.18 9.01
C GLN A 36 13.32 24.00 9.95
N LEU A 37 14.32 23.73 10.79
CA LEU A 37 14.32 22.64 11.77
C LEU A 37 14.77 23.21 13.11
N GLN A 38 13.92 23.14 14.14
CA GLN A 38 14.23 23.75 15.43
C GLN A 38 13.59 23.01 16.61
N LEU A 39 14.01 23.34 17.83
CA LEU A 39 13.28 23.05 19.05
C LEU A 39 12.43 24.27 19.39
N SER A 40 11.18 24.06 19.74
CA SER A 40 10.25 25.14 20.08
C SER A 40 9.34 24.70 21.23
N SER A 41 8.78 25.67 21.96
CA SER A 41 7.75 25.40 22.96
C SER A 41 6.36 25.62 22.36
N LYS A 42 5.32 25.06 22.99
CA LYS A 42 3.93 25.37 22.62
C LYS A 42 3.65 26.88 22.63
N ASP A 43 4.14 27.60 23.64
CA ASP A 43 4.04 29.06 23.72
C ASP A 43 4.65 29.72 22.49
N THR A 44 5.88 29.34 22.10
CA THR A 44 6.54 29.93 20.94
C THR A 44 5.80 29.63 19.64
N ILE A 45 5.33 28.39 19.42
CA ILE A 45 4.58 27.97 18.22
C ILE A 45 3.30 28.81 18.03
N PHE A 46 2.59 29.12 19.13
CA PHE A 46 1.30 29.83 19.09
C PHE A 46 1.38 31.29 19.56
N SER A 47 2.58 31.83 19.83
CA SER A 47 2.76 33.22 20.29
C SER A 47 2.46 34.26 19.21
N ASP A 48 2.53 33.87 17.94
CA ASP A 48 2.23 34.76 16.83
C ASP A 48 0.71 34.93 16.67
N ILE A 49 0.21 36.09 17.12
CA ILE A 49 -1.20 36.47 16.99
C ILE A 49 -1.65 36.65 15.54
N SER A 50 -0.71 36.81 14.60
CA SER A 50 -0.99 36.97 13.17
C SER A 50 -1.11 35.63 12.44
N ARG A 51 -0.85 34.51 13.13
CA ARG A 51 -1.00 33.16 12.56
C ARG A 51 -2.42 32.98 12.03
N PRO A 52 -2.60 32.60 10.75
CA PRO A 52 -3.91 32.34 10.19
C PRO A 52 -4.54 31.11 10.87
N THR A 53 -5.84 30.93 10.68
CA THR A 53 -6.50 29.68 11.06
C THR A 53 -5.82 28.50 10.35
N THR A 54 -5.56 27.43 11.09
CA THR A 54 -4.86 26.24 10.58
C THR A 54 -5.73 25.00 10.70
N ALA A 55 -5.63 24.08 9.76
CA ALA A 55 -6.00 22.69 9.99
C ALA A 55 -4.94 22.04 10.88
N LEU A 56 -5.37 21.49 12.00
CA LEU A 56 -4.59 20.63 12.88
C LEU A 56 -4.88 19.19 12.54
N THR A 57 -3.89 18.48 12.01
CA THR A 57 -3.96 17.02 11.91
C THR A 57 -3.30 16.40 13.12
N ARG A 58 -4.05 15.59 13.86
CA ARG A 58 -3.51 14.75 14.93
C ARG A 58 -3.00 13.45 14.35
N MET A 59 -1.81 13.05 14.77
CA MET A 59 -1.19 11.81 14.36
C MET A 59 -0.68 11.08 15.60
N THR A 60 -0.70 9.75 15.56
CA THR A 60 -0.06 8.92 16.58
C THR A 60 1.24 8.38 16.03
N VAL A 61 2.27 8.42 16.86
CA VAL A 61 3.56 7.78 16.63
C VAL A 61 3.50 6.36 17.17
N SER A 62 3.97 5.39 16.39
CA SER A 62 4.04 3.97 16.79
C SER A 62 5.34 3.31 16.34
N GLY A 63 5.72 2.22 17.00
CA GLY A 63 6.94 1.46 16.73
C GLY A 63 7.80 1.32 17.98
N ASP A 64 9.09 1.59 17.88
CA ASP A 64 10.01 1.60 19.04
C ASP A 64 9.75 2.78 19.99
N LYS A 65 8.97 3.76 19.52
CA LYS A 65 8.52 4.93 20.26
C LYS A 65 7.04 5.16 20.03
N GLU A 66 6.38 5.64 21.07
CA GLU A 66 4.96 5.97 21.06
C GLU A 66 4.77 7.39 21.57
N GLY A 67 3.72 8.04 21.08
CA GLY A 67 3.36 9.40 21.44
C GLY A 67 2.42 10.00 20.41
N ASP A 68 2.07 11.26 20.61
CA ASP A 68 1.27 12.01 19.65
C ASP A 68 2.15 13.05 18.94
N CYS A 69 1.92 13.23 17.65
CA CYS A 69 2.52 14.30 16.87
C CYS A 69 1.45 15.04 16.07
N PHE A 70 1.82 16.21 15.57
CA PHE A 70 0.87 17.17 15.02
C PHE A 70 1.38 17.73 13.71
N LEU A 71 0.47 17.95 12.78
CA LEU A 71 0.74 18.67 11.54
C LEU A 71 -0.17 19.90 11.52
N LEU A 72 0.44 21.08 11.41
CA LEU A 72 -0.27 22.34 11.19
C LEU A 72 -0.14 22.73 9.73
N THR A 73 -1.27 23.03 9.10
CA THR A 73 -1.33 23.51 7.72
C THR A 73 -2.32 24.68 7.67
N PRO A 74 -2.03 25.80 7.00
CA PRO A 74 -2.98 26.89 6.87
C PRO A 74 -4.29 26.37 6.26
N ILE A 75 -5.43 26.88 6.72
CA ILE A 75 -6.73 26.42 6.21
C ILE A 75 -6.83 26.65 4.70
N SER A 76 -6.32 27.76 4.18
CA SER A 76 -6.31 28.04 2.75
C SER A 76 -5.57 26.97 1.95
N SER A 77 -4.39 26.55 2.40
CA SER A 77 -3.62 25.47 1.77
C SER A 77 -4.35 24.14 1.89
N SER A 78 -4.96 23.87 3.05
CA SER A 78 -5.69 22.62 3.29
C SER A 78 -6.90 22.47 2.37
N ILE A 79 -7.66 23.56 2.18
CA ILE A 79 -8.78 23.64 1.24
C ILE A 79 -8.29 23.51 -0.20
N MET A 80 -7.19 24.19 -0.57
CA MET A 80 -6.62 24.08 -1.91
C MET A 80 -6.24 22.64 -2.22
N LEU A 81 -5.46 22.00 -1.35
CA LEU A 81 -4.96 20.63 -1.53
C LEU A 81 -6.12 19.62 -1.54
N GLY A 82 -7.05 19.72 -0.59
CA GLY A 82 -8.24 18.86 -0.53
C GLY A 82 -9.15 19.05 -1.74
N GLY A 83 -9.47 20.29 -2.10
CA GLY A 83 -10.32 20.62 -3.25
C GLY A 83 -9.72 20.18 -4.58
N THR A 84 -8.40 20.33 -4.75
CA THR A 84 -7.69 19.82 -5.93
C THR A 84 -7.78 18.29 -6.01
N LEU A 85 -7.62 17.58 -4.89
CA LEU A 85 -7.68 16.12 -4.86
C LEU A 85 -9.03 15.57 -5.34
N ILE A 86 -10.13 16.21 -4.94
CA ILE A 86 -11.49 15.84 -5.39
C ILE A 86 -11.93 16.58 -6.66
N MET A 87 -10.99 17.21 -7.37
CA MET A 87 -11.20 17.88 -8.65
C MET A 87 -12.30 18.95 -8.62
N LEU A 88 -12.39 19.73 -7.53
CA LEU A 88 -13.26 20.89 -7.50
C LEU A 88 -12.80 21.95 -8.52
N PRO A 89 -13.74 22.65 -9.17
CA PRO A 89 -13.43 23.83 -9.96
C PRO A 89 -12.67 24.90 -9.16
N GLU A 90 -11.77 25.63 -9.81
CA GLU A 90 -10.92 26.66 -9.16
C GLU A 90 -11.73 27.74 -8.46
N ASP A 91 -12.84 28.19 -9.05
CA ASP A 91 -13.73 29.20 -8.47
C ASP A 91 -14.42 28.71 -7.19
N MET A 92 -14.77 27.42 -7.13
CA MET A 92 -15.28 26.81 -5.91
C MET A 92 -14.21 26.68 -4.82
N ILE A 93 -12.98 26.31 -5.19
CA ILE A 93 -11.85 26.26 -4.25
C ILE A 93 -11.61 27.66 -3.67
N GLU A 94 -11.58 28.70 -4.51
CA GLU A 94 -11.46 30.09 -4.07
C GLU A 94 -12.61 30.51 -3.14
N GLU A 95 -13.85 30.15 -3.44
CA GLU A 95 -15.00 30.43 -2.57
C GLU A 95 -14.83 29.77 -1.19
N HIS A 96 -14.40 28.51 -1.16
CA HIS A 96 -14.13 27.81 0.09
C HIS A 96 -12.97 28.44 0.87
N ILE A 97 -11.88 28.83 0.19
CA ILE A 97 -10.75 29.56 0.82
C ILE A 97 -11.24 30.87 1.43
N GLN A 98 -12.07 31.65 0.73
CA GLN A 98 -12.65 32.90 1.23
C GLN A 98 -13.57 32.66 2.44
N SER A 99 -14.29 31.55 2.45
CA SER A 99 -15.14 31.16 3.58
C SER A 99 -14.33 30.74 4.82
N GLY A 100 -13.09 30.25 4.60
CA GLY A 100 -12.21 29.75 5.65
C GLY A 100 -12.70 28.47 6.32
N LYS A 101 -13.57 27.69 5.66
CA LYS A 101 -14.15 26.46 6.23
C LYS A 101 -13.60 25.22 5.53
N LEU A 102 -13.04 24.32 6.35
CA LEU A 102 -12.62 22.98 5.94
C LEU A 102 -13.59 21.95 6.53
N ASP A 103 -14.68 21.65 5.84
CA ASP A 103 -15.72 20.73 6.28
C ASP A 103 -16.13 19.72 5.19
N GLY A 104 -16.90 18.70 5.59
CA GLY A 104 -17.41 17.66 4.69
C GLY A 104 -16.34 17.00 3.82
N GLU A 105 -16.63 16.88 2.52
CA GLU A 105 -15.75 16.23 1.54
C GLU A 105 -14.37 16.89 1.42
N LEU A 106 -14.25 18.20 1.66
CA LEU A 106 -12.97 18.89 1.65
C LEU A 106 -12.07 18.47 2.82
N SER A 107 -12.65 18.32 4.01
CA SER A 107 -11.94 17.85 5.19
C SER A 107 -11.49 16.39 5.03
N ASP A 108 -12.37 15.54 4.48
CA ASP A 108 -12.04 14.15 4.19
C ASP A 108 -10.93 14.05 3.14
N ALA A 109 -11.02 14.81 2.04
CA ALA A 109 -10.00 14.86 1.00
C ALA A 109 -8.65 15.37 1.51
N PHE A 110 -8.64 16.46 2.29
CA PHE A 110 -7.41 16.91 2.94
C PHE A 110 -6.89 15.87 3.94
N GLY A 111 -7.78 15.12 4.58
CA GLY A 111 -7.44 13.98 5.42
C GLY A 111 -6.61 12.91 4.70
N GLU A 112 -6.86 12.68 3.42
CA GLU A 112 -6.04 11.79 2.57
C GLU A 112 -4.67 12.41 2.27
N VAL A 113 -4.62 13.71 1.96
CA VAL A 113 -3.33 14.43 1.80
C VAL A 113 -2.49 14.34 3.07
N ALA A 114 -3.10 14.55 4.23
CA ALA A 114 -2.43 14.44 5.53
C ALA A 114 -1.96 13.01 5.84
N ASN A 115 -2.68 11.99 5.33
CA ASN A 115 -2.25 10.60 5.43
C ASN A 115 -1.01 10.32 4.58
N ILE A 116 -0.94 10.87 3.36
CA ILE A 116 0.28 10.82 2.53
C ILE A 116 1.44 11.50 3.23
N ILE A 117 1.26 12.69 3.81
CA ILE A 117 2.29 13.39 4.60
C ILE A 117 2.83 12.49 5.72
N ALA A 118 1.95 11.82 6.47
CA ALA A 118 2.35 10.87 7.51
C ALA A 118 3.15 9.69 6.94
N GLY A 119 2.77 9.20 5.76
CA GLY A 119 3.51 8.18 5.00
C GLY A 119 4.91 8.63 4.59
N VAL A 120 5.06 9.85 4.07
CA VAL A 120 6.36 10.42 3.67
C VAL A 120 7.33 10.48 4.86
N PHE A 121 6.87 11.01 6.00
CA PHE A 121 7.71 11.03 7.20
C PHE A 121 8.02 9.62 7.70
N THR A 122 7.05 8.70 7.64
CA THR A 122 7.29 7.29 8.02
C THR A 122 8.40 6.68 7.17
N GLN A 123 8.35 6.87 5.85
CA GLN A 123 9.36 6.35 4.94
C GLN A 123 10.74 6.98 5.20
N ALA A 124 10.81 8.29 5.44
CA ALA A 124 12.07 8.95 5.78
C ALA A 124 12.71 8.35 7.04
N PHE A 125 11.90 8.02 8.06
CA PHE A 125 12.38 7.36 9.27
C PHE A 125 12.80 5.91 9.01
N VAL A 126 12.04 5.14 8.23
CA VAL A 126 12.42 3.77 7.82
C VAL A 126 13.77 3.75 7.11
N ASP A 127 14.03 4.73 6.23
CA ASP A 127 15.23 4.73 5.40
C ASP A 127 16.49 5.17 6.15
N LYS A 128 16.35 6.10 7.11
CA LYS A 128 17.48 6.86 7.66
C LYS A 128 17.59 6.81 9.18
N TYR A 129 16.60 6.28 9.88
CA TYR A 129 16.60 6.19 11.35
C TYR A 129 16.70 4.73 11.81
N ALA A 130 17.49 4.48 12.86
CA ALA A 130 17.78 3.12 13.31
C ALA A 130 16.59 2.45 14.03
N LYS A 131 15.65 3.25 14.55
CA LYS A 131 14.45 2.79 15.23
C LYS A 131 13.25 2.88 14.31
N THR A 132 12.32 1.96 14.46
CA THR A 132 11.06 1.96 13.74
C THR A 132 10.15 3.04 14.33
N ILE A 133 9.87 4.07 13.54
CA ILE A 133 8.92 5.13 13.88
C ILE A 133 7.94 5.24 12.71
N ARG A 134 6.64 5.13 13.01
CA ARG A 134 5.55 5.28 12.05
C ARG A 134 4.57 6.34 12.53
N PHE A 135 4.16 7.21 11.61
CA PHE A 135 3.19 8.27 11.86
C PHE A 135 1.85 7.87 11.26
N ILE A 136 0.78 7.93 12.05
CA ILE A 136 -0.55 7.48 11.65
C ILE A 136 -1.54 8.62 11.89
N LYS A 137 -2.10 9.18 10.82
CA LYS A 137 -3.15 10.20 10.89
C LYS A 137 -4.38 9.68 11.65
N LYS A 138 -4.91 10.50 12.55
CA LYS A 138 -6.10 10.20 13.37
C LYS A 138 -7.26 11.11 12.99
N THR A 139 -7.09 12.41 13.16
CA THR A 139 -8.15 13.40 12.92
C THR A 139 -7.60 14.64 12.23
N VAL A 140 -8.48 15.37 11.57
CA VAL A 140 -8.24 16.72 11.07
C VAL A 140 -9.29 17.61 11.74
N GLU A 141 -8.85 18.71 12.36
CA GLU A 141 -9.74 19.68 12.99
C GLU A 141 -9.29 21.11 12.71
N GLU A 142 -10.23 22.05 12.75
CA GLU A 142 -9.92 23.47 12.63
C GLU A 142 -9.34 24.00 13.94
N LEU A 143 -8.21 24.71 13.85
CA LEU A 143 -7.54 25.34 14.96
C LEU A 143 -7.43 26.84 14.73
N VAL A 144 -8.04 27.61 15.64
CA VAL A 144 -7.97 29.08 15.66
C VAL A 144 -6.92 29.52 16.70
N PRO A 145 -5.74 30.01 16.30
CA PRO A 145 -4.62 30.27 17.23
C PRO A 145 -4.99 31.19 18.40
N THR A 146 -5.81 32.21 18.15
CA THR A 146 -6.23 33.20 19.17
C THR A 146 -7.14 32.64 20.26
N LYS A 147 -7.65 31.40 20.11
CA LYS A 147 -8.49 30.72 21.09
C LYS A 147 -7.75 29.66 21.90
N ILE A 148 -6.47 29.46 21.64
CA ILE A 148 -5.68 28.43 22.32
C ILE A 148 -5.32 28.91 23.73
N ASP A 149 -5.67 28.10 24.73
CA ASP A 149 -5.11 28.23 26.07
C ASP A 149 -3.73 27.57 26.11
N LEU A 150 -2.68 28.39 26.21
CA LEU A 150 -1.30 27.93 26.19
C LEU A 150 -0.96 27.03 27.39
N GLY A 151 -1.65 27.21 28.52
CA GLY A 151 -1.49 26.36 29.71
C GLY A 151 -2.28 25.05 29.66
N SER A 152 -3.25 24.94 28.74
CA SER A 152 -4.08 23.74 28.57
C SER A 152 -3.31 22.61 27.88
N SER A 153 -3.79 21.37 28.03
CA SER A 153 -3.35 20.24 27.21
C SER A 153 -3.91 20.24 25.79
N GLU A 154 -4.77 21.20 25.45
CA GLU A 154 -5.33 21.37 24.11
C GLU A 154 -4.73 22.59 23.39
N PRO A 155 -4.49 22.53 22.06
CA PRO A 155 -4.70 21.37 21.20
C PRO A 155 -3.73 20.22 21.50
N PHE A 156 -2.56 20.50 22.07
CA PHE A 156 -1.64 19.51 22.59
C PHE A 156 -0.94 20.00 23.86
N PRO A 157 -0.33 19.10 24.67
CA PRO A 157 0.26 19.43 25.96
C PRO A 157 1.31 20.55 25.92
N PRO A 158 1.47 21.34 26.99
CA PRO A 158 2.67 22.17 27.14
C PRO A 158 3.91 21.28 27.14
N GLY A 159 4.98 21.73 26.49
CA GLY A 159 6.21 20.95 26.38
C GLY A 159 7.16 21.52 25.33
N THR A 160 8.29 20.84 25.17
CA THR A 160 9.27 21.12 24.12
C THR A 160 9.03 20.19 22.94
N TYR A 161 9.05 20.76 21.75
CA TYR A 161 8.73 20.08 20.50
C TYR A 161 9.86 20.26 19.50
N TYR A 162 10.15 19.21 18.76
CA TYR A 162 10.85 19.29 17.50
C TYR A 162 9.88 19.80 16.44
N VAL A 163 10.24 20.88 15.74
CA VAL A 163 9.44 21.45 14.66
C VAL A 163 10.24 21.43 13.36
N ALA A 164 9.72 20.71 12.37
CA ALA A 164 10.17 20.80 10.98
C ALA A 164 9.12 21.58 10.17
N SER A 165 9.53 22.62 9.46
CA SER A 165 8.61 23.44 8.69
C SER A 165 9.16 23.80 7.32
N CYS A 166 8.26 24.04 6.36
CA CYS A 166 8.57 24.59 5.05
C CYS A 166 7.42 25.45 4.52
N ILE A 167 7.71 26.33 3.57
CA ILE A 167 6.70 27.00 2.74
C ILE A 167 6.38 26.10 1.56
N LEU A 168 5.14 25.61 1.49
CA LEU A 168 4.65 24.85 0.35
C LEU A 168 4.21 25.83 -0.75
N ALA A 169 4.60 25.57 -2.00
CA ALA A 169 4.22 26.37 -3.15
C ALA A 169 3.77 25.51 -4.34
N ASP A 170 2.88 26.06 -5.16
CA ASP A 170 2.33 25.47 -6.39
C ASP A 170 2.72 26.37 -7.56
N GLY A 171 3.74 25.97 -8.32
CA GLY A 171 4.42 26.89 -9.24
C GLY A 171 4.97 28.13 -8.50
N ASP A 172 4.47 29.31 -8.88
CA ASP A 172 4.85 30.60 -8.29
C ASP A 172 3.94 31.03 -7.11
N GLU A 173 2.88 30.26 -6.79
CA GLU A 173 1.94 30.60 -5.74
C GLU A 173 2.35 29.95 -4.40
N GLU A 174 2.60 30.78 -3.38
CA GLU A 174 2.86 30.30 -2.02
C GLU A 174 1.54 29.89 -1.35
N LEU A 175 1.43 28.60 -1.02
CA LEU A 175 0.26 28.05 -0.32
C LEU A 175 0.34 28.32 1.18
N GLY A 176 1.55 28.44 1.73
CA GLY A 176 1.82 28.81 3.12
C GLY A 176 2.71 27.82 3.87
N GLN A 177 2.97 28.12 5.14
CA GLN A 177 3.90 27.33 5.97
C GLN A 177 3.23 26.09 6.55
N VAL A 178 3.78 24.91 6.23
CA VAL A 178 3.41 23.62 6.81
C VAL A 178 4.39 23.28 7.93
N GLU A 179 3.90 22.81 9.06
CA GLU A 179 4.72 22.49 10.24
C GLU A 179 4.41 21.08 10.76
N PHE A 180 5.43 20.25 10.83
CA PHE A 180 5.41 18.94 11.47
C PHE A 180 6.05 19.02 12.86
N ILE A 181 5.26 18.69 13.88
CA ILE A 181 5.53 18.98 15.29
C ILE A 181 5.53 17.66 16.07
N VAL A 182 6.65 17.33 16.70
CA VAL A 182 6.83 16.07 17.44
C VAL A 182 7.40 16.35 18.82
N PRO A 183 6.85 15.79 19.92
CA PRO A 183 7.45 15.92 21.25
C PRO A 183 8.91 15.44 21.27
N VAL A 184 9.79 16.15 21.95
CA VAL A 184 11.23 15.81 21.99
C VAL A 184 11.50 14.40 22.56
N ASP A 185 10.65 13.92 23.45
CA ASP A 185 10.75 12.60 24.08
C ASP A 185 10.58 11.45 23.08
N VAL A 186 9.77 11.64 22.03
CA VAL A 186 9.61 10.67 20.93
C VAL A 186 10.94 10.48 20.20
N PHE A 187 11.73 11.54 20.09
CA PHE A 187 13.04 11.52 19.42
C PHE A 187 14.23 11.35 20.37
N GLU A 188 13.97 11.17 21.67
CA GLU A 188 14.99 11.08 22.72
C GLU A 188 15.97 12.26 22.69
N LEU A 189 15.45 13.46 22.41
CA LEU A 189 16.24 14.68 22.46
C LEU A 189 16.22 15.23 23.89
N GLU A 190 17.38 15.58 24.42
CA GLU A 190 17.48 16.17 25.75
C GLU A 190 16.72 17.50 25.79
N SER A 191 15.74 17.61 26.68
CA SER A 191 15.08 18.88 26.95
C SER A 191 16.01 19.74 27.81
N GLU A 192 16.48 20.86 27.31
CA GLU A 192 17.29 21.84 28.08
C GLU A 192 16.49 22.53 29.23
N ALA A 193 15.27 22.07 29.54
CA ALA A 193 14.29 22.81 30.34
C ALA A 193 14.27 22.49 31.85
N ASP A 194 15.13 21.62 32.37
CA ASP A 194 15.10 21.24 33.79
C ASP A 194 16.01 22.08 34.73
N GLU A 195 16.61 23.18 34.25
CA GLU A 195 17.23 24.19 35.12
C GLU A 195 16.40 25.47 35.20
N VAL A 196 15.19 25.39 35.77
CA VAL A 196 14.55 26.58 36.36
C VAL A 196 14.77 26.55 37.88
N PRO A 197 15.55 27.50 38.44
CA PRO A 197 15.81 27.56 39.87
C PRO A 197 14.51 27.88 40.62
N ALA A 198 14.21 27.08 41.64
CA ALA A 198 13.11 27.33 42.57
C ALA A 198 13.25 28.74 43.18
N ALA A 199 12.38 29.65 42.75
CA ALA A 199 12.24 30.98 43.34
C ALA A 199 11.41 30.90 44.65
N PRO A 200 11.68 31.79 45.62
CA PRO A 200 11.47 31.53 47.04
C PRO A 200 10.02 31.65 47.47
N ALA A 201 9.56 30.67 48.25
CA ALA A 201 8.27 30.70 48.93
C ALA A 201 8.23 31.87 49.94
N ALA A 202 7.27 32.77 49.74
CA ALA A 202 6.97 33.87 50.63
C ALA A 202 6.24 33.39 51.90
N GLU A 203 6.52 34.10 52.98
CA GLU A 203 6.12 33.88 54.36
C GLU A 203 4.60 33.77 54.59
N ALA A 204 4.21 32.80 55.41
CA ALA A 204 3.05 32.91 56.29
C ALA A 204 3.42 32.31 57.66
N GLU A 205 3.44 33.21 58.65
CA GLU A 205 3.73 33.01 60.07
C GLU A 205 2.63 32.21 60.83
N PRO A 206 2.86 31.82 62.10
CA PRO A 206 2.54 30.49 62.61
C PRO A 206 1.47 30.49 63.71
N ALA A 207 0.98 29.30 64.07
CA ALA A 207 0.21 29.11 65.30
C ALA A 207 0.55 27.82 66.03
N ALA A 208 1.01 28.04 67.27
CA ALA A 208 0.85 27.21 68.47
C ALA A 208 1.72 25.94 68.63
N ALA A 209 2.78 26.16 69.43
CA ALA A 209 3.60 25.19 70.12
C ALA A 209 2.86 24.43 71.25
N THR A 210 3.36 23.24 71.61
CA THR A 210 3.90 22.90 72.95
C THR A 210 4.47 21.46 72.98
N PRO A 211 5.36 21.10 73.95
CA PRO A 211 6.66 20.48 73.61
C PRO A 211 7.06 19.22 74.45
N SER A 212 8.26 18.71 74.15
CA SER A 212 9.25 18.04 75.05
C SER A 212 9.05 16.55 75.44
N PRO A 213 10.11 15.82 75.88
CA PRO A 213 11.52 15.85 75.42
C PRO A 213 12.27 14.47 75.46
N GLU A 214 13.48 14.46 74.86
CA GLU A 214 14.74 13.84 75.37
C GLU A 214 15.01 12.30 75.36
N PRO A 215 16.29 11.84 75.47
CA PRO A 215 16.99 11.17 74.37
C PRO A 215 17.78 9.90 74.79
N ALA A 216 18.77 9.52 73.98
CA ALA A 216 19.84 8.52 74.18
C ALA A 216 19.51 7.12 73.62
N ALA A 217 20.44 6.35 73.04
CA ALA A 217 21.89 6.41 73.05
C ALA A 217 22.49 5.74 71.81
N VAL A 218 23.76 6.05 71.59
CA VAL A 218 24.70 5.57 70.57
C VAL A 218 24.91 4.05 70.62
N SER A 219 25.06 3.40 69.46
CA SER A 219 25.87 2.18 69.29
C SER A 219 26.37 2.09 67.85
N GLU A 220 27.69 2.18 67.67
CA GLU A 220 28.38 1.91 66.41
C GLU A 220 28.60 0.41 66.17
N GLN A 221 28.55 0.05 64.88
CA GLN A 221 29.18 -1.09 64.17
C GLN A 221 28.59 -2.52 64.30
N PRO A 222 28.80 -3.41 63.30
CA PRO A 222 29.20 -3.21 61.89
C PRO A 222 28.32 -3.98 60.87
N ALA A 223 28.53 -3.66 59.59
CA ALA A 223 27.88 -4.21 58.40
C ALA A 223 27.83 -5.76 58.32
N ALA A 224 26.65 -6.28 57.98
CA ALA A 224 26.45 -7.60 57.40
C ALA A 224 25.21 -7.59 56.50
N ALA A 225 25.46 -7.71 55.19
CA ALA A 225 24.57 -8.06 54.07
C ALA A 225 23.05 -8.06 54.34
N GLU A 226 22.37 -6.99 53.93
CA GLU A 226 20.94 -7.00 53.64
C GLU A 226 20.71 -7.58 52.24
N ALA A 227 19.94 -8.67 52.20
CA ALA A 227 19.40 -9.25 50.99
C ALA A 227 18.40 -8.27 50.34
N GLU A 228 18.51 -8.11 49.02
CA GLU A 228 17.54 -7.38 48.22
C GLU A 228 16.13 -7.96 48.44
N PRO A 229 15.09 -7.12 48.58
CA PRO A 229 13.72 -7.61 48.58
C PRO A 229 13.39 -8.11 47.18
N VAL A 230 13.02 -9.39 47.09
CA VAL A 230 12.47 -10.01 45.88
C VAL A 230 11.25 -9.19 45.48
N ALA A 231 11.37 -8.45 44.37
CA ALA A 231 10.27 -7.77 43.73
C ALA A 231 9.19 -8.81 43.40
N GLU A 232 8.02 -8.61 43.99
CA GLU A 232 6.81 -9.39 43.73
C GLU A 232 6.45 -9.19 42.25
N ALA A 233 6.55 -10.26 41.47
CA ALA A 233 6.23 -10.25 40.04
C ALA A 233 4.77 -9.78 39.83
N PRO A 234 4.51 -8.91 38.84
CA PRO A 234 3.15 -8.46 38.55
C PRO A 234 2.25 -9.66 38.29
N ALA A 235 1.09 -9.68 38.94
CA ALA A 235 0.09 -10.72 38.81
C ALA A 235 -0.29 -10.90 37.33
N ALA A 236 -0.07 -12.10 36.79
CA ALA A 236 -0.44 -12.45 35.43
C ALA A 236 -1.96 -12.29 35.23
N GLU A 237 -2.35 -11.57 34.18
CA GLU A 237 -3.74 -11.40 33.80
C GLU A 237 -4.43 -12.76 33.59
N PRO A 238 -5.68 -12.93 34.02
CA PRO A 238 -6.41 -14.19 33.86
C PRO A 238 -6.59 -14.52 32.37
N LYS A 239 -6.04 -15.66 31.93
CA LYS A 239 -6.20 -16.14 30.55
C LYS A 239 -7.69 -16.39 30.25
N PRO A 240 -8.21 -15.96 29.08
CA PRO A 240 -9.58 -16.25 28.67
C PRO A 240 -9.80 -17.76 28.48
N LEU A 241 -11.04 -18.22 28.63
CA LEU A 241 -11.40 -19.60 28.32
C LEU A 241 -11.29 -19.83 26.81
N PHE A 242 -10.76 -20.99 26.40
CA PHE A 242 -10.54 -21.35 24.99
C PHE A 242 -11.77 -21.09 24.09
N ALA A 243 -12.98 -21.44 24.56
CA ALA A 243 -14.20 -21.26 23.78
C ALA A 243 -14.51 -19.78 23.49
N ASP A 244 -14.24 -18.89 24.45
CA ASP A 244 -14.47 -17.45 24.30
C ASP A 244 -13.40 -16.83 23.40
N ALA A 245 -12.13 -17.22 23.60
CA ALA A 245 -11.03 -16.81 22.74
C ALA A 245 -11.27 -17.26 21.28
N LYS A 246 -11.62 -18.53 21.05
CA LYS A 246 -11.90 -19.04 19.70
C LYS A 246 -13.07 -18.30 19.05
N LYS A 247 -14.17 -18.08 19.77
CA LYS A 247 -15.32 -17.36 19.24
C LYS A 247 -14.98 -15.93 18.84
N LEU A 248 -14.16 -15.25 19.64
CA LEU A 248 -13.67 -13.91 19.33
C LEU A 248 -12.78 -13.94 18.07
N THR A 249 -11.80 -14.84 18.01
CA THR A 249 -10.93 -15.03 16.84
C THR A 249 -11.75 -15.33 15.58
N ASP A 250 -12.72 -16.23 15.67
CA ASP A 250 -13.62 -16.56 14.56
C ASP A 250 -14.38 -15.31 14.07
N THR A 251 -14.88 -14.49 15.01
CA THR A 251 -15.62 -13.26 14.69
C THR A 251 -14.73 -12.24 13.98
N VAL A 252 -13.50 -12.05 14.46
CA VAL A 252 -12.54 -11.11 13.85
C VAL A 252 -12.14 -11.59 12.46
N PHE A 253 -11.81 -12.87 12.27
CA PHE A 253 -11.43 -13.39 10.95
C PHE A 253 -12.57 -13.32 9.92
N ASN A 254 -13.83 -13.51 10.31
CA ASN A 254 -14.96 -13.30 9.38
C ASN A 254 -15.02 -11.84 8.88
N ALA A 255 -14.79 -10.87 9.77
CA ALA A 255 -14.71 -9.46 9.38
C ALA A 255 -13.49 -9.20 8.50
N THR A 256 -12.33 -9.77 8.86
CA THR A 256 -11.10 -9.64 8.08
C THR A 256 -11.23 -10.19 6.67
N ILE A 257 -11.81 -11.37 6.50
CA ILE A 257 -11.96 -12.00 5.18
C ILE A 257 -12.87 -11.16 4.27
N SER A 258 -13.90 -10.53 4.84
CA SER A 258 -14.74 -9.58 4.10
C SER A 258 -13.94 -8.35 3.67
N GLN A 259 -13.17 -7.76 4.60
CA GLN A 259 -12.31 -6.59 4.33
C GLN A 259 -11.23 -6.89 3.29
N ILE A 260 -10.58 -8.05 3.37
CA ILE A 260 -9.59 -8.52 2.38
C ILE A 260 -10.23 -8.56 0.99
N GLY A 261 -11.48 -9.02 0.89
CA GLY A 261 -12.21 -9.07 -0.36
C GLY A 261 -12.33 -7.69 -1.01
N GLU A 262 -12.73 -6.70 -0.21
CA GLU A 262 -12.89 -5.31 -0.64
C GLU A 262 -11.54 -4.67 -1.03
N GLU A 263 -10.50 -4.86 -0.22
CA GLU A 263 -9.18 -4.26 -0.46
C GLU A 263 -8.47 -4.85 -1.67
N ILE A 264 -8.48 -6.17 -1.84
CA ILE A 264 -7.91 -6.82 -3.02
C ILE A 264 -8.73 -6.46 -4.27
N GLY A 265 -10.07 -6.46 -4.18
CA GLY A 265 -10.92 -6.04 -5.27
C GLY A 265 -10.64 -4.60 -5.72
N ALA A 266 -10.51 -3.67 -4.76
CA ALA A 266 -10.14 -2.28 -5.04
C ALA A 266 -8.75 -2.16 -5.68
N LEU A 267 -7.77 -2.92 -5.19
CA LEU A 267 -6.41 -2.96 -5.75
C LEU A 267 -6.40 -3.42 -7.22
N LEU A 268 -7.15 -4.47 -7.53
CA LEU A 268 -7.26 -5.02 -8.88
C LEU A 268 -8.21 -4.21 -9.78
N GLY A 269 -9.03 -3.32 -9.19
CA GLY A 269 -10.08 -2.60 -9.90
C GLY A 269 -11.21 -3.51 -10.39
N GLN A 270 -11.48 -4.59 -9.65
CA GLN A 270 -12.44 -5.63 -9.98
C GLN A 270 -13.34 -5.95 -8.77
N ASP A 271 -14.56 -6.43 -9.03
CA ASP A 271 -15.43 -6.95 -7.97
C ASP A 271 -14.91 -8.30 -7.49
N LEU A 272 -14.49 -8.37 -6.23
CA LEU A 272 -13.97 -9.58 -5.59
C LEU A 272 -14.80 -9.94 -4.35
N LYS A 273 -15.13 -11.23 -4.21
CA LYS A 273 -15.88 -11.78 -3.08
C LYS A 273 -15.14 -12.95 -2.46
N CYS A 274 -15.20 -13.02 -1.13
CA CYS A 274 -14.68 -14.13 -0.36
C CYS A 274 -15.85 -14.97 0.18
N ASP A 275 -15.90 -16.24 -0.20
CA ASP A 275 -16.99 -17.17 0.12
C ASP A 275 -16.44 -18.48 0.75
N ASP A 276 -17.35 -19.37 1.17
CA ASP A 276 -17.05 -20.69 1.74
C ASP A 276 -16.00 -20.65 2.87
N ILE A 277 -16.17 -19.74 3.82
CA ILE A 277 -15.25 -19.51 4.93
C ILE A 277 -15.25 -20.70 5.91
N GLN A 278 -14.06 -21.24 6.20
CA GLN A 278 -13.82 -22.29 7.18
C GLN A 278 -12.78 -21.81 8.21
N LEU A 279 -13.14 -21.86 9.49
CA LEU A 279 -12.33 -21.41 10.62
C LEU A 279 -12.17 -22.54 11.65
N LEU A 280 -10.99 -23.16 11.71
CA LEU A 280 -10.78 -24.37 12.52
C LEU A 280 -9.37 -24.45 13.12
N MET A 281 -9.24 -25.31 14.13
CA MET A 281 -7.94 -25.69 14.68
C MET A 281 -7.39 -26.89 13.92
N THR A 282 -6.13 -26.85 13.54
CA THR A 282 -5.42 -27.92 12.82
C THR A 282 -4.02 -28.12 13.39
N SER A 283 -3.31 -29.14 12.92
CA SER A 283 -1.90 -29.37 13.18
C SER A 283 -1.12 -29.36 11.86
N LYS A 284 0.21 -29.31 11.92
CA LYS A 284 1.05 -29.40 10.71
C LYS A 284 0.70 -30.62 9.84
N ALA A 285 0.57 -31.79 10.46
CA ALA A 285 0.29 -33.04 9.75
C ALA A 285 -1.11 -33.04 9.12
N ASP A 286 -2.12 -32.58 9.87
CA ASP A 286 -3.51 -32.48 9.39
C ASP A 286 -3.64 -31.45 8.26
N PHE A 287 -2.98 -30.30 8.40
CA PHE A 287 -2.94 -29.24 7.40
C PHE A 287 -2.45 -29.73 6.03
N PHE A 288 -1.28 -30.37 5.97
CA PHE A 288 -0.74 -30.88 4.71
C PHE A 288 -1.44 -32.15 4.20
N ALA A 289 -2.18 -32.87 5.06
CA ALA A 289 -2.97 -34.02 4.63
C ALA A 289 -4.32 -33.61 4.01
N ASN A 290 -4.97 -32.59 4.57
CA ASN A 290 -6.38 -32.30 4.29
C ASN A 290 -6.64 -30.92 3.67
N HIS A 291 -5.71 -29.96 3.80
CA HIS A 291 -5.94 -28.57 3.40
C HIS A 291 -4.96 -28.07 2.34
N CYS A 292 -3.70 -28.51 2.37
CA CYS A 292 -2.65 -28.09 1.43
C CYS A 292 -2.01 -29.32 0.77
N THR A 293 -2.66 -29.85 -0.27
CA THR A 293 -2.23 -31.06 -1.00
C THR A 293 -1.39 -30.76 -2.24
N ASP A 294 -1.59 -29.59 -2.83
CA ASP A 294 -0.97 -29.18 -4.09
C ASP A 294 0.25 -28.28 -3.89
N ARG A 295 1.00 -28.06 -4.97
CA ARG A 295 2.12 -27.12 -4.96
C ARG A 295 1.58 -25.69 -4.83
N VAL A 296 2.08 -24.96 -3.84
CA VAL A 296 1.60 -23.62 -3.47
C VAL A 296 2.74 -22.63 -3.36
N ASN A 297 2.41 -21.35 -3.48
CA ASN A 297 3.24 -20.26 -2.98
C ASN A 297 2.90 -20.05 -1.50
N MET A 298 3.92 -20.05 -0.63
CA MET A 298 3.79 -19.75 0.79
C MET A 298 4.44 -18.41 1.08
N ALA A 299 3.67 -17.42 1.52
CA ALA A 299 4.17 -16.16 2.04
C ALA A 299 4.24 -16.20 3.57
N TYR A 300 5.35 -15.74 4.13
CA TYR A 300 5.56 -15.64 5.57
C TYR A 300 4.91 -14.37 6.10
N MET A 301 4.20 -14.48 7.21
CA MET A 301 3.55 -13.37 7.89
C MET A 301 4.14 -13.22 9.30
N LYS A 302 5.03 -12.25 9.48
CA LYS A 302 5.51 -11.89 10.80
C LYS A 302 4.36 -11.28 11.60
N VAL A 303 4.12 -11.83 12.79
CA VAL A 303 3.16 -11.31 13.76
C VAL A 303 3.91 -10.59 14.87
N SER A 304 3.50 -9.37 15.20
CA SER A 304 4.11 -8.55 16.25
C SER A 304 3.07 -7.74 17.06
N GLY A 305 3.52 -7.19 18.20
CA GLY A 305 2.71 -6.41 19.13
C GLY A 305 2.58 -7.14 20.47
N ASP A 306 1.36 -7.27 21.01
CA ASP A 306 1.10 -7.97 22.28
C ASP A 306 1.36 -9.48 22.21
N ARG A 307 1.46 -10.01 20.99
CA ARG A 307 1.79 -11.39 20.68
C ARG A 307 2.76 -11.41 19.52
N GLU A 308 3.69 -12.36 19.57
CA GLU A 308 4.68 -12.58 18.53
C GLU A 308 4.56 -13.99 17.95
N GLY A 309 4.83 -14.10 16.67
CA GLY A 309 4.79 -15.37 15.96
C GLY A 309 5.08 -15.21 14.48
N CYS A 310 5.03 -16.34 13.77
CA CYS A 310 5.10 -16.37 12.32
C CYS A 310 3.88 -17.15 11.81
N GLY A 311 2.99 -16.46 11.11
CA GLY A 311 1.92 -17.05 10.34
C GLY A 311 2.32 -17.26 8.89
N PHE A 312 1.42 -17.87 8.13
CA PHE A 312 1.68 -18.28 6.76
C PHE A 312 0.42 -18.08 5.92
N MET A 313 0.61 -17.54 4.72
CA MET A 313 -0.41 -17.49 3.69
C MET A 313 -0.05 -18.47 2.58
N PHE A 314 -0.97 -19.33 2.20
CA PHE A 314 -0.81 -20.27 1.09
C PHE A 314 -1.81 -19.96 0.00
N THR A 315 -1.29 -19.90 -1.21
CA THR A 315 -2.07 -19.67 -2.43
C THR A 315 -1.61 -20.65 -3.49
N GLN A 316 -2.55 -21.25 -4.21
CA GLN A 316 -2.17 -22.09 -5.34
C GLN A 316 -1.45 -21.26 -6.39
N ILE A 317 -0.46 -21.87 -7.06
CA ILE A 317 0.35 -21.16 -8.06
C ILE A 317 -0.52 -20.55 -9.18
N PRO A 318 -1.51 -21.26 -9.77
CA PRO A 318 -2.40 -20.67 -10.76
C PRO A 318 -3.12 -19.40 -10.27
N ASP A 319 -3.67 -19.42 -9.05
CA ASP A 319 -4.38 -18.27 -8.51
C ASP A 319 -3.44 -17.10 -8.19
N ALA A 320 -2.23 -17.39 -7.71
CA ALA A 320 -1.22 -16.36 -7.48
C ALA A 320 -0.83 -15.67 -8.80
N ILE A 321 -0.74 -16.44 -9.90
CA ILE A 321 -0.50 -15.90 -11.25
C ILE A 321 -1.68 -15.08 -11.73
N VAL A 322 -2.92 -15.52 -11.49
CA VAL A 322 -4.12 -14.74 -11.85
C VAL A 322 -4.12 -13.42 -11.09
N LEU A 323 -4.02 -13.45 -9.77
CA LEU A 323 -4.05 -12.23 -8.94
C LEU A 323 -2.88 -11.28 -9.27
N GLY A 324 -1.67 -11.79 -9.40
CA GLY A 324 -0.48 -11.00 -9.74
C GLY A 324 -0.56 -10.46 -11.18
N GLY A 325 -0.92 -11.31 -12.14
CA GLY A 325 -1.04 -10.96 -13.55
C GLY A 325 -2.11 -9.91 -13.81
N THR A 326 -3.28 -10.04 -13.16
CA THR A 326 -4.35 -9.04 -13.21
C THR A 326 -3.86 -7.70 -12.66
N LEU A 327 -3.10 -7.69 -11.55
CA LEU A 327 -2.58 -6.45 -10.95
C LEU A 327 -1.67 -5.67 -11.90
N ILE A 328 -0.79 -6.36 -12.63
CA ILE A 328 0.09 -5.74 -13.64
C ILE A 328 -0.52 -5.69 -15.04
N MET A 329 -1.82 -5.97 -15.15
CA MET A 329 -2.59 -5.91 -16.39
C MET A 329 -2.01 -6.77 -17.52
N LEU A 330 -1.57 -7.98 -17.20
CA LEU A 330 -1.24 -8.97 -18.23
C LEU A 330 -2.51 -9.33 -19.02
N PRO A 331 -2.39 -9.53 -20.34
CA PRO A 331 -3.49 -10.06 -21.14
C PRO A 331 -3.97 -11.42 -20.62
N ASP A 332 -5.29 -11.66 -20.64
CA ASP A 332 -5.92 -12.89 -20.14
C ASP A 332 -5.29 -14.17 -20.73
N ASP A 333 -4.93 -14.17 -22.01
CA ASP A 333 -4.30 -15.32 -22.68
C ASP A 333 -2.90 -15.62 -22.11
N GLN A 334 -2.16 -14.59 -21.70
CA GLN A 334 -0.86 -14.76 -21.04
C GLN A 334 -1.02 -15.24 -19.61
N ILE A 335 -2.02 -14.73 -18.88
CA ILE A 335 -2.35 -15.19 -17.52
C ILE A 335 -2.73 -16.67 -17.57
N GLU A 336 -3.63 -17.06 -18.49
CA GLU A 336 -4.04 -18.45 -18.68
C GLU A 336 -2.86 -19.35 -19.06
N GLU A 337 -2.00 -18.91 -19.98
CA GLU A 337 -0.81 -19.66 -20.38
C GLU A 337 0.13 -19.88 -19.19
N GLN A 338 0.50 -18.83 -18.46
CA GLN A 338 1.40 -18.93 -17.30
C GLN A 338 0.78 -19.77 -16.17
N ALA A 339 -0.51 -19.57 -15.89
CA ALA A 339 -1.25 -20.34 -14.89
C ALA A 339 -1.28 -21.84 -15.24
N SER A 340 -1.47 -22.18 -16.52
CA SER A 340 -1.44 -23.57 -16.99
C SER A 340 -0.05 -24.21 -16.87
N GLN A 341 1.01 -23.41 -17.07
CA GLN A 341 2.40 -23.84 -16.94
C GLN A 341 2.86 -23.89 -15.47
N LYS A 342 2.13 -23.25 -14.55
CA LYS A 342 2.44 -23.13 -13.12
C LYS A 342 3.81 -22.50 -12.87
N VAL A 343 4.11 -21.43 -13.60
CA VAL A 343 5.35 -20.64 -13.49
C VAL A 343 5.02 -19.29 -12.87
N LEU A 344 5.37 -19.11 -11.59
CA LEU A 344 5.23 -17.86 -10.86
C LEU A 344 6.64 -17.31 -10.61
N GLU A 345 7.08 -16.38 -11.45
CA GLU A 345 8.42 -15.78 -11.41
C GLU A 345 8.37 -14.34 -11.96
N GLY A 346 9.36 -13.51 -11.59
CA GLY A 346 9.54 -12.18 -12.15
C GLY A 346 8.44 -11.20 -11.76
N GLU A 347 7.97 -10.38 -12.71
CA GLU A 347 7.03 -9.29 -12.43
C GLU A 347 5.69 -9.78 -11.86
N VAL A 348 5.23 -10.99 -12.23
CA VAL A 348 3.99 -11.58 -11.70
C VAL A 348 4.15 -12.00 -10.24
N GLU A 349 5.32 -12.51 -9.87
CA GLU A 349 5.63 -12.87 -8.48
C GLU A 349 5.71 -11.63 -7.60
N ASP A 350 6.38 -10.58 -8.07
CA ASP A 350 6.48 -9.30 -7.36
C ASP A 350 5.08 -8.68 -7.18
N ALA A 351 4.26 -8.67 -8.22
CA ALA A 351 2.89 -8.20 -8.18
C ALA A 351 2.02 -8.99 -7.19
N PHE A 352 2.12 -10.32 -7.21
CA PHE A 352 1.43 -11.14 -6.21
C PHE A 352 1.94 -10.85 -4.79
N GLY A 353 3.22 -10.51 -4.64
CA GLY A 353 3.79 -10.02 -3.38
C GLY A 353 3.08 -8.77 -2.85
N GLU A 354 2.64 -7.86 -3.72
CA GLU A 354 1.84 -6.70 -3.34
C GLU A 354 0.42 -7.08 -2.91
N VAL A 355 -0.20 -8.05 -3.58
CA VAL A 355 -1.49 -8.62 -3.13
C VAL A 355 -1.36 -9.20 -1.72
N ALA A 356 -0.28 -9.93 -1.43
CA ALA A 356 0.01 -10.47 -0.12
C ALA A 356 0.25 -9.38 0.95
N ASN A 357 0.91 -8.28 0.56
CA ASN A 357 1.12 -7.11 1.43
C ASN A 357 -0.19 -6.43 1.81
N ILE A 358 -1.08 -6.19 0.84
CA ILE A 358 -2.40 -5.60 1.08
C ILE A 358 -3.22 -6.49 2.01
N LEU A 359 -3.22 -7.80 1.78
CA LEU A 359 -3.90 -8.76 2.67
C LEU A 359 -3.37 -8.68 4.12
N ALA A 360 -2.05 -8.59 4.31
CA ALA A 360 -1.45 -8.40 5.63
C ALA A 360 -1.82 -7.05 6.27
N GLY A 361 -1.98 -6.00 5.46
CA GLY A 361 -2.51 -4.70 5.86
C GLY A 361 -3.95 -4.80 6.38
N GLY A 362 -4.85 -5.42 5.62
CA GLY A 362 -6.24 -5.63 6.01
C GLY A 362 -6.39 -6.48 7.28
N LEU A 363 -5.58 -7.54 7.43
CA LEU A 363 -5.45 -8.29 8.69
C LEU A 363 -5.10 -7.37 9.85
N THR A 364 -4.06 -6.55 9.70
CA THR A 364 -3.61 -5.61 10.74
C THR A 364 -4.69 -4.63 11.12
N GLN A 365 -5.34 -3.99 10.14
CA GLN A 365 -6.37 -3.00 10.41
C GLN A 365 -7.54 -3.57 11.21
N VAL A 366 -8.06 -4.73 10.80
CA VAL A 366 -9.23 -5.34 11.46
C VAL A 366 -8.87 -5.87 12.85
N PHE A 367 -7.67 -6.42 13.04
CA PHE A 367 -7.24 -6.87 14.36
C PHE A 367 -7.01 -5.71 15.33
N LEU A 368 -6.41 -4.59 14.88
CA LEU A 368 -6.25 -3.40 15.72
C LEU A 368 -7.59 -2.77 16.12
N ASP A 369 -8.62 -2.88 15.26
CA ASP A 369 -9.97 -2.37 15.51
C ASP A 369 -10.79 -3.29 16.44
N ARG A 370 -10.73 -4.61 16.20
CA ARG A 370 -11.72 -5.56 16.77
C ARG A 370 -11.14 -6.58 17.74
N TYR A 371 -9.83 -6.76 17.77
CA TYR A 371 -9.19 -7.69 18.68
C TYR A 371 -8.68 -6.93 19.91
N PRO A 372 -8.87 -7.44 21.14
CA PRO A 372 -8.45 -6.74 22.36
C PRO A 372 -6.94 -6.49 22.47
N LYS A 373 -6.15 -7.26 21.72
CA LYS A 373 -4.70 -7.18 21.70
C LYS A 373 -4.22 -6.50 20.42
N GLN A 374 -3.18 -5.68 20.56
CA GLN A 374 -2.49 -5.02 19.48
C GLN A 374 -1.69 -6.06 18.70
N ILE A 375 -2.26 -6.58 17.61
CA ILE A 375 -1.62 -7.58 16.75
C ILE A 375 -1.44 -6.96 15.35
N ARG A 376 -0.21 -7.01 14.84
CA ARG A 376 0.16 -6.54 13.51
C ARG A 376 0.72 -7.69 12.69
N PHE A 377 0.40 -7.67 11.39
CA PHE A 377 0.82 -8.67 10.42
C PHE A 377 1.64 -7.99 9.33
N VAL A 378 2.82 -8.53 9.05
CA VAL A 378 3.70 -8.03 7.99
C VAL A 378 4.13 -9.20 7.14
N ARG A 379 3.81 -9.16 5.84
CA ARG A 379 4.37 -10.11 4.88
C ARG A 379 5.86 -9.88 4.76
N THR A 380 6.66 -10.94 4.82
CA THR A 380 8.12 -10.86 4.70
C THR A 380 8.58 -11.45 3.38
N GLU A 381 8.90 -12.74 3.36
CA GLU A 381 9.39 -13.45 2.19
C GLU A 381 8.33 -14.42 1.64
N SER A 382 8.62 -15.03 0.50
CA SER A 382 7.75 -16.05 -0.10
C SER A 382 8.58 -17.17 -0.69
N THR A 383 8.04 -18.38 -0.68
CA THR A 383 8.72 -19.57 -1.18
C THR A 383 7.73 -20.58 -1.74
N LEU A 384 8.17 -21.35 -2.72
CA LEU A 384 7.36 -22.40 -3.33
C LEU A 384 7.47 -23.71 -2.56
N ILE A 385 6.33 -24.25 -2.16
CA ILE A 385 6.27 -25.48 -1.37
C ILE A 385 5.56 -26.58 -2.14
N THR A 386 6.11 -27.79 -2.03
CA THR A 386 5.46 -29.03 -2.50
C THR A 386 5.16 -29.90 -1.29
N PRO A 387 3.89 -30.05 -0.86
CA PRO A 387 3.53 -30.79 0.35
C PRO A 387 4.11 -32.20 0.45
N THR A 388 4.20 -32.91 -0.68
CA THR A 388 4.77 -34.27 -0.74
C THR A 388 6.27 -34.35 -0.44
N LYS A 389 6.97 -33.21 -0.37
CA LYS A 389 8.41 -33.12 -0.06
C LYS A 389 8.68 -32.64 1.37
N ILE A 390 7.64 -32.32 2.13
CA ILE A 390 7.78 -31.80 3.49
C ILE A 390 8.10 -32.95 4.44
N ASP A 391 9.14 -32.76 5.25
CA ASP A 391 9.37 -33.62 6.41
C ASP A 391 8.39 -33.22 7.52
N MET A 392 7.39 -34.07 7.75
CA MET A 392 6.36 -33.83 8.77
C MET A 392 6.92 -33.77 10.19
N ALA A 393 8.08 -34.40 10.44
CA ALA A 393 8.75 -34.40 11.73
C ALA A 393 9.78 -33.26 11.88
N GLY A 394 10.12 -32.58 10.78
CA GLY A 394 11.06 -31.46 10.78
C GLY A 394 10.39 -30.14 11.15
N ASP A 395 11.21 -29.11 11.37
CA ASP A 395 10.73 -27.75 11.67
C ASP A 395 10.42 -26.90 10.43
N GLU A 396 10.66 -27.45 9.23
CA GLU A 396 10.39 -26.78 7.95
C GLU A 396 9.14 -27.36 7.27
N PRO A 397 8.33 -26.53 6.58
CA PRO A 397 8.46 -25.08 6.46
C PRO A 397 8.12 -24.30 7.74
N PHE A 398 7.47 -24.97 8.69
CA PHE A 398 7.17 -24.47 10.04
C PHE A 398 7.12 -25.64 11.04
N PRO A 399 7.31 -25.39 12.34
CA PRO A 399 7.42 -26.45 13.36
C PRO A 399 6.11 -27.21 13.60
N GLU A 400 6.20 -28.33 14.30
CA GLU A 400 5.02 -29.00 14.83
C GLU A 400 4.34 -28.11 15.91
N GLY A 401 3.01 -28.11 15.92
CA GLY A 401 2.22 -27.32 16.85
C GLY A 401 0.74 -27.28 16.49
N ASP A 402 -0.03 -26.63 17.35
CA ASP A 402 -1.43 -26.29 17.10
C ASP A 402 -1.52 -24.99 16.32
N TYR A 403 -2.34 -24.99 15.29
CA TYR A 403 -2.54 -23.84 14.40
C TYR A 403 -4.02 -23.52 14.26
N TYR A 404 -4.30 -22.23 14.12
CA TYR A 404 -5.58 -21.72 13.68
C TYR A 404 -5.54 -21.52 12.16
N LEU A 405 -6.46 -22.18 11.46
CA LEU A 405 -6.62 -22.10 10.01
C LEU A 405 -7.87 -21.28 9.67
N ALA A 406 -7.67 -20.21 8.91
CA ALA A 406 -8.74 -19.54 8.18
C ALA A 406 -8.60 -19.85 6.69
N SER A 407 -9.66 -20.37 6.08
CA SER A 407 -9.65 -20.81 4.69
C SER A 407 -10.90 -20.37 3.98
N PHE A 408 -10.79 -19.75 2.80
CA PHE A 408 -11.93 -19.21 2.05
C PHE A 408 -11.65 -19.23 0.55
N SER A 409 -12.70 -19.33 -0.25
CA SER A 409 -12.63 -19.24 -1.71
C SER A 409 -12.75 -17.78 -2.16
N ILE A 410 -12.14 -17.46 -3.30
CA ILE A 410 -12.20 -16.14 -3.91
C ILE A 410 -12.96 -16.25 -5.23
N ASN A 411 -13.96 -15.39 -5.43
CA ASN A 411 -14.63 -15.19 -6.71
C ASN A 411 -14.30 -13.78 -7.22
N MET A 412 -13.81 -13.68 -8.45
CA MET A 412 -13.35 -12.44 -9.07
C MET A 412 -13.92 -12.32 -10.48
N GLU A 413 -14.79 -11.33 -10.71
CA GLU A 413 -15.51 -11.13 -12.00
C GLU A 413 -16.15 -12.40 -12.61
N GLY A 414 -16.59 -13.34 -11.78
CA GLY A 414 -17.18 -14.61 -12.21
C GLY A 414 -16.17 -15.73 -12.50
N GLN A 415 -14.88 -15.49 -12.29
CA GLN A 415 -13.85 -16.51 -12.19
C GLN A 415 -13.73 -16.99 -10.73
N ASP A 416 -13.93 -18.30 -10.54
CA ASP A 416 -13.68 -18.95 -9.25
C ASP A 416 -12.20 -19.29 -9.14
N LEU A 417 -11.54 -18.78 -8.11
CA LEU A 417 -10.19 -19.18 -7.70
C LEU A 417 -10.29 -20.27 -6.63
N ASP A 418 -9.19 -21.00 -6.44
CA ASP A 418 -9.10 -21.96 -5.35
C ASP A 418 -9.01 -21.25 -3.97
N ARG A 419 -8.94 -22.06 -2.90
CA ARG A 419 -8.97 -21.54 -1.53
C ARG A 419 -7.67 -20.83 -1.16
N LEU A 420 -7.78 -19.62 -0.64
CA LEU A 420 -6.69 -18.95 0.09
C LEU A 420 -6.66 -19.46 1.53
N LEU A 421 -5.48 -19.84 2.01
CA LEU A 421 -5.28 -20.39 3.35
C LEU A 421 -4.42 -19.45 4.19
N LEU A 422 -4.91 -19.07 5.36
CA LEU A 422 -4.16 -18.32 6.38
C LEU A 422 -3.98 -19.21 7.60
N LEU A 423 -2.73 -19.49 7.97
CA LEU A 423 -2.36 -20.38 9.05
C LEU A 423 -1.53 -19.62 10.09
N PHE A 424 -1.99 -19.61 11.34
CA PHE A 424 -1.30 -18.92 12.44
C PHE A 424 -1.12 -19.83 13.64
N PRO A 425 0.00 -19.74 14.38
CA PRO A 425 0.17 -20.49 15.62
C PRO A 425 -0.93 -20.17 16.63
N ALA A 426 -1.48 -21.19 17.30
CA ALA A 426 -2.59 -21.04 18.24
C ALA A 426 -2.33 -20.02 19.36
N HIS A 427 -1.08 -19.96 19.85
CA HIS A 427 -0.67 -19.08 20.94
C HIS A 427 -0.81 -17.59 20.62
N VAL A 428 -0.78 -17.22 19.32
CA VAL A 428 -0.97 -15.83 18.87
C VAL A 428 -2.37 -15.32 19.25
N PHE A 429 -3.35 -16.21 19.34
CA PHE A 429 -4.75 -15.88 19.65
C PHE A 429 -5.21 -16.43 21.01
N ASP A 430 -4.27 -16.79 21.89
CA ASP A 430 -4.53 -17.45 23.18
C ASP A 430 -5.36 -18.74 23.06
N LEU A 431 -5.20 -19.47 21.96
CA LEU A 431 -5.89 -20.73 21.68
C LEU A 431 -5.09 -21.97 22.17
N ASP A 432 -4.13 -21.74 23.07
CA ASP A 432 -3.30 -22.80 23.65
C ASP A 432 -4.13 -23.82 24.43
N GLY A 433 -3.72 -25.09 24.37
CA GLY A 433 -4.36 -26.17 25.14
C GLY A 433 -5.54 -26.83 24.43
N TYR A 434 -5.69 -26.63 23.13
CA TYR A 434 -6.59 -27.42 22.30
C TYR A 434 -6.07 -28.86 22.20
N SER A 435 -6.57 -29.75 23.06
CA SER A 435 -6.42 -31.18 22.84
C SER A 435 -7.55 -31.64 21.92
N GLN A 436 -7.26 -31.96 20.64
CA GLN A 436 -8.22 -32.72 19.83
C GLN A 436 -8.67 -33.94 20.64
N PRO A 437 -9.98 -34.26 20.71
CA PRO A 437 -10.41 -35.59 21.11
C PRO A 437 -9.78 -36.55 20.11
N GLN A 438 -8.72 -37.22 20.54
CA GLN A 438 -8.01 -38.21 19.75
C GLN A 438 -9.07 -39.17 19.21
N ALA A 439 -9.28 -39.16 17.89
CA ALA A 439 -10.13 -40.13 17.23
C ALA A 439 -9.64 -41.51 17.70
N ALA A 440 -10.50 -42.20 18.44
CA ALA A 440 -10.17 -43.46 19.08
C ALA A 440 -9.49 -44.36 18.06
N ALA A 441 -8.21 -44.67 18.31
CA ALA A 441 -7.48 -45.64 17.54
C ALA A 441 -8.33 -46.90 17.44
N ALA A 442 -8.81 -47.19 16.24
CA ALA A 442 -9.44 -48.46 15.96
C ALA A 442 -8.42 -49.56 16.32
N PRO A 443 -8.78 -50.53 17.18
CA PRO A 443 -7.85 -51.57 17.57
C PRO A 443 -7.52 -52.43 16.34
N ALA A 444 -6.27 -52.35 15.91
CA ALA A 444 -5.64 -53.33 15.04
C ALA A 444 -5.22 -54.53 15.90
N ASP A 445 -5.96 -55.64 15.78
CA ASP A 445 -5.45 -57.02 15.66
C ASP A 445 -6.53 -58.03 16.05
N ALA A 446 -7.01 -58.79 15.07
CA ALA A 446 -7.08 -60.26 15.14
C ALA A 446 -7.49 -60.85 13.78
N PRO A 447 -7.00 -62.06 13.46
CA PRO A 447 -6.68 -62.48 12.10
C PRO A 447 -7.83 -63.19 11.38
N ASP A 448 -7.78 -63.12 10.04
CA ASP A 448 -8.51 -64.02 9.16
C ASP A 448 -7.87 -65.43 9.18
N PRO A 449 -8.68 -66.49 9.22
CA PRO A 449 -8.44 -67.54 8.24
C PRO A 449 -9.73 -68.07 7.60
N ALA A 450 -9.78 -67.89 6.29
CA ALA A 450 -10.00 -68.91 5.25
C ALA A 450 -11.35 -69.66 5.18
N ALA A 451 -11.99 -69.50 4.01
CA ALA A 451 -12.26 -70.57 3.01
C ALA A 451 -13.71 -70.63 2.49
N ASP A 452 -13.78 -70.64 1.16
CA ASP A 452 -14.77 -71.25 0.26
C ASP A 452 -16.25 -70.80 0.31
N ALA A 453 -16.71 -70.16 -0.77
CA ALA A 453 -17.32 -70.89 -1.92
C ALA A 453 -18.22 -69.97 -2.77
N ASN A 454 -18.08 -70.11 -4.09
CA ASN A 454 -19.11 -69.98 -5.13
C ASN A 454 -20.00 -68.72 -5.19
N ALA A 455 -19.83 -67.92 -6.25
CA ALA A 455 -20.62 -68.04 -7.48
C ALA A 455 -20.52 -66.77 -8.35
N ALA A 456 -19.94 -66.92 -9.55
CA ALA A 456 -20.25 -66.11 -10.73
C ALA A 456 -21.69 -66.47 -11.22
N PRO A 457 -22.34 -65.77 -12.18
CA PRO A 457 -21.79 -64.94 -13.28
C PRO A 457 -22.59 -63.61 -13.47
N SER A 458 -22.43 -62.71 -14.46
CA SER A 458 -21.82 -62.73 -15.78
C SER A 458 -21.77 -61.29 -16.34
N ALA A 459 -20.70 -61.01 -17.10
CA ALA A 459 -20.67 -60.36 -18.41
C ALA A 459 -21.31 -58.96 -18.65
N ASN A 460 -20.48 -57.98 -19.04
CA ASN A 460 -20.20 -57.76 -20.47
C ASN A 460 -19.01 -56.82 -20.68
N ALA A 461 -18.04 -57.31 -21.44
CA ALA A 461 -16.99 -56.55 -22.08
C ALA A 461 -17.48 -56.05 -23.44
N VAL A 462 -17.08 -54.84 -23.87
CA VAL A 462 -16.51 -54.62 -25.22
C VAL A 462 -15.53 -53.43 -25.14
N GLN A 463 -14.26 -53.77 -25.31
CA GLN A 463 -13.23 -52.92 -25.93
C GLN A 463 -12.93 -53.57 -27.29
N PRO A 464 -12.48 -52.81 -28.31
CA PRO A 464 -11.06 -52.87 -28.69
C PRO A 464 -10.53 -51.49 -29.16
N ALA A 465 -9.30 -51.03 -28.90
CA ALA A 465 -7.95 -51.59 -28.98
C ALA A 465 -7.28 -51.50 -30.37
N ALA A 466 -5.98 -51.17 -30.30
CA ALA A 466 -4.89 -51.21 -31.28
C ALA A 466 -4.66 -49.95 -32.13
N ALA A 467 -3.43 -49.48 -32.38
CA ALA A 467 -2.08 -49.82 -31.91
C ALA A 467 -1.10 -48.79 -32.51
N GLY A 468 0.06 -48.57 -31.90
CA GLY A 468 1.13 -47.80 -32.53
C GLY A 468 2.30 -47.39 -31.64
N THR A 469 3.06 -48.36 -31.14
CA THR A 469 4.42 -48.21 -30.60
C THR A 469 5.37 -47.49 -31.56
N GLN A 470 6.24 -46.60 -31.06
CA GLN A 470 7.69 -46.67 -31.33
C GLN A 470 8.50 -45.78 -30.37
N GLN A 471 9.64 -46.33 -29.96
CA GLN A 471 10.59 -45.85 -28.98
C GLN A 471 11.91 -45.49 -29.68
N ALA A 472 12.63 -44.54 -29.08
CA ALA A 472 14.07 -44.23 -29.21
C ALA A 472 14.58 -43.50 -30.46
N ALA A 473 15.18 -42.32 -30.24
CA ALA A 473 16.63 -42.11 -30.40
C ALA A 473 17.03 -40.67 -29.98
N GLN A 474 18.04 -40.56 -29.11
CA GLN A 474 18.88 -39.36 -28.95
C GLN A 474 19.72 -39.13 -30.22
N PRO A 475 20.18 -37.89 -30.42
CA PRO A 475 21.63 -37.73 -30.57
C PRO A 475 22.19 -36.53 -29.79
N THR A 476 23.35 -36.77 -29.20
CA THR A 476 24.34 -35.79 -28.75
C THR A 476 25.17 -35.30 -29.94
N ALA A 477 25.44 -33.98 -30.03
CA ALA A 477 26.75 -33.40 -30.40
C ALA A 477 26.70 -31.86 -30.49
N GLN A 478 27.40 -31.23 -29.53
CA GLN A 478 28.41 -30.16 -29.66
C GLN A 478 28.31 -29.14 -30.81
N GLY A 479 28.36 -27.85 -30.43
CA GLY A 479 28.72 -26.76 -31.33
C GLY A 479 28.64 -25.37 -30.69
N SER A 480 29.57 -25.06 -29.78
CA SER A 480 29.78 -23.71 -29.26
C SER A 480 30.35 -22.78 -30.34
N VAL A 481 29.74 -21.61 -30.54
CA VAL A 481 30.43 -20.36 -30.89
C VAL A 481 29.73 -19.16 -30.25
N ALA A 482 30.50 -18.52 -29.37
CA ALA A 482 30.47 -17.15 -28.88
C ALA A 482 29.39 -16.16 -29.38
N SER A 483 28.78 -15.45 -28.42
CA SER A 483 28.68 -13.99 -28.51
C SER A 483 28.72 -13.37 -27.11
N GLN A 484 29.81 -12.67 -26.83
CA GLN A 484 29.94 -11.71 -25.74
C GLN A 484 29.04 -10.51 -26.07
N ALA A 485 28.05 -10.22 -25.22
CA ALA A 485 27.45 -8.89 -25.03
C ALA A 485 26.37 -8.98 -23.93
N ALA A 486 26.76 -9.19 -22.68
CA ALA A 486 25.87 -9.07 -21.52
C ALA A 486 26.70 -8.81 -20.26
N ALA A 487 27.40 -7.68 -20.27
CA ALA A 487 28.07 -7.13 -19.11
C ALA A 487 28.21 -5.62 -19.32
N GLU A 488 27.08 -4.91 -19.18
CA GLU A 488 26.96 -3.48 -18.83
C GLU A 488 25.49 -3.09 -18.99
N PHE A 489 24.69 -3.27 -17.94
CA PHE A 489 23.51 -2.45 -17.63
C PHE A 489 23.15 -2.71 -16.15
N ALA A 490 24.10 -2.38 -15.29
CA ALA A 490 23.93 -2.30 -13.84
C ALA A 490 24.70 -1.05 -13.37
N ALA A 491 24.14 0.12 -13.69
CA ALA A 491 24.40 1.43 -13.07
C ALA A 491 23.76 2.54 -13.94
N ALA A 492 22.54 2.96 -13.60
CA ALA A 492 22.04 4.34 -13.77
C ALA A 492 20.53 4.42 -13.46
N THR A 493 20.18 4.65 -12.20
CA THR A 493 18.94 5.39 -11.84
C THR A 493 19.35 6.73 -11.23
N THR A 494 20.12 7.47 -12.01
CA THR A 494 20.12 8.93 -11.97
C THR A 494 19.26 9.36 -13.16
N GLN A 495 18.09 9.93 -12.89
CA GLN A 495 17.38 10.71 -13.90
C GLN A 495 18.32 11.83 -14.35
N PRO A 496 18.71 11.93 -15.63
CA PRO A 496 19.43 13.10 -16.09
C PRO A 496 18.47 14.28 -16.03
N ALA A 497 18.95 15.39 -15.47
CA ALA A 497 18.35 16.69 -15.60
C ALA A 497 17.88 16.90 -17.05
N ALA A 498 16.64 17.41 -17.20
CA ALA A 498 16.03 17.76 -18.46
C ALA A 498 17.01 18.55 -19.34
N THR A 499 17.69 17.83 -20.22
CA THR A 499 18.49 18.44 -21.27
C THR A 499 17.48 18.70 -22.38
N ALA A 500 17.16 19.97 -22.61
CA ALA A 500 16.24 20.40 -23.66
C ALA A 500 16.56 19.64 -24.97
N ALA A 501 15.68 18.71 -25.34
CA ALA A 501 15.80 17.95 -26.56
C ALA A 501 15.79 18.95 -27.73
N ALA A 502 16.76 18.82 -28.64
CA ALA A 502 16.81 19.63 -29.85
C ALA A 502 15.46 19.52 -30.60
N PRO A 503 14.90 20.63 -31.11
CA PRO A 503 13.61 20.61 -31.77
C PRO A 503 13.67 19.69 -33.00
N VAL A 504 12.80 18.68 -33.03
CA VAL A 504 12.59 17.83 -34.19
C VAL A 504 11.93 18.70 -35.27
N ASN A 505 12.73 19.22 -36.20
CA ASN A 505 12.29 20.06 -37.32
C ASN A 505 11.71 19.21 -38.46
N GLY A 506 10.71 18.38 -38.15
CA GLY A 506 9.90 17.68 -39.15
C GLY A 506 8.61 18.46 -39.47
N PRO A 507 7.93 18.18 -40.60
CA PRO A 507 6.63 18.79 -40.87
C PRO A 507 5.62 18.43 -39.76
N PRO A 508 4.67 19.32 -39.45
CA PRO A 508 3.62 19.06 -38.47
C PRO A 508 2.74 17.89 -38.92
N LEU A 509 2.46 16.95 -38.03
CA LEU A 509 1.66 15.76 -38.34
C LEU A 509 0.71 15.40 -37.19
N VAL A 510 -0.52 15.01 -37.51
CA VAL A 510 -1.46 14.40 -36.57
C VAL A 510 -1.54 12.89 -36.84
N LEU A 511 -1.43 12.08 -35.78
CA LEU A 511 -1.57 10.63 -35.89
C LEU A 511 -3.03 10.22 -35.70
N VAL A 512 -3.54 9.39 -36.61
CA VAL A 512 -4.86 8.76 -36.49
C VAL A 512 -4.63 7.27 -36.38
N ILE A 513 -4.90 6.69 -35.21
CA ILE A 513 -4.64 5.27 -34.96
C ILE A 513 -5.99 4.56 -34.83
N ALA A 514 -6.27 3.61 -35.73
CA ALA A 514 -7.55 2.93 -35.78
C ALA A 514 -7.39 1.42 -36.03
N GLU A 515 -8.34 0.63 -35.55
CA GLU A 515 -8.40 -0.82 -35.82
C GLU A 515 -8.99 -1.09 -37.20
N ASP A 516 -10.03 -0.32 -37.56
CA ASP A 516 -10.63 -0.32 -38.89
C ASP A 516 -10.27 0.97 -39.64
N PRO A 517 -9.58 0.89 -40.79
CA PRO A 517 -9.29 2.05 -41.63
C PRO A 517 -10.54 2.85 -42.02
N ASN A 518 -11.70 2.22 -42.14
CA ASN A 518 -12.94 2.92 -42.46
C ASN A 518 -13.40 3.84 -41.32
N ALA A 519 -13.13 3.45 -40.07
CA ALA A 519 -13.45 4.26 -38.90
C ALA A 519 -12.53 5.50 -38.78
N ALA A 520 -11.35 5.46 -39.40
CA ALA A 520 -10.43 6.61 -39.47
C ALA A 520 -10.88 7.68 -40.47
N GLN A 521 -11.63 7.31 -41.51
CA GLN A 521 -11.97 8.21 -42.62
C GLN A 521 -12.65 9.52 -42.17
N PRO A 522 -13.66 9.53 -41.29
CA PRO A 522 -14.29 10.78 -40.83
C PRO A 522 -13.30 11.72 -40.12
N PHE A 523 -12.33 11.15 -39.40
CA PHE A 523 -11.30 11.92 -38.68
C PHE A 523 -10.25 12.47 -39.64
N THR A 524 -9.81 11.67 -40.60
CA THR A 524 -8.91 12.12 -41.67
C THR A 524 -9.55 13.24 -42.49
N ASP A 525 -10.84 13.13 -42.84
CA ASP A 525 -11.56 14.17 -43.57
C ASP A 525 -11.70 15.46 -42.74
N ALA A 526 -11.99 15.33 -41.44
CA ALA A 526 -12.04 16.47 -40.53
C ALA A 526 -10.68 17.16 -40.35
N LEU A 527 -9.60 16.39 -40.20
CA LEU A 527 -8.22 16.90 -40.11
C LEU A 527 -7.81 17.63 -41.40
N ASN A 528 -8.10 17.05 -42.56
CA ASN A 528 -7.81 17.66 -43.85
C ASN A 528 -8.60 18.97 -44.06
N ALA A 529 -9.88 19.00 -43.67
CA ALA A 529 -10.71 20.19 -43.72
C ALA A 529 -10.17 21.31 -42.80
N ALA A 530 -9.58 20.93 -41.67
CA ALA A 530 -8.89 21.83 -40.74
C ALA A 530 -7.41 22.10 -41.12
N GLN A 531 -6.97 21.68 -42.31
CA GLN A 531 -5.61 21.89 -42.84
C GLN A 531 -4.48 21.22 -42.03
N PHE A 532 -4.77 20.11 -41.35
CA PHE A 532 -3.77 19.27 -40.72
C PHE A 532 -3.35 18.13 -41.64
N ASP A 533 -2.04 17.92 -41.80
CA ASP A 533 -1.53 16.68 -42.36
C ASP A 533 -1.75 15.55 -41.36
N SER A 534 -2.30 14.43 -41.83
CA SER A 534 -2.60 13.27 -40.98
C SER A 534 -2.01 11.98 -41.53
N ARG A 535 -1.62 11.09 -40.63
CA ARG A 535 -1.15 9.74 -40.97
C ARG A 535 -1.98 8.72 -40.22
N VAL A 536 -2.61 7.83 -40.98
CA VAL A 536 -3.37 6.70 -40.44
C VAL A 536 -2.41 5.56 -40.14
N LEU A 537 -2.51 5.01 -38.93
CA LEU A 537 -1.76 3.84 -38.46
C LEU A 537 -2.72 2.81 -37.88
N SER A 538 -2.31 1.55 -37.88
CA SER A 538 -2.94 0.49 -37.11
C SER A 538 -2.40 0.44 -35.67
N PHE A 539 -3.12 -0.21 -34.76
CA PHE A 539 -2.64 -0.46 -33.38
C PHE A 539 -1.38 -1.36 -33.33
N GLN A 540 -1.02 -2.02 -34.43
CA GLN A 540 0.15 -2.90 -34.54
C GLN A 540 1.35 -2.21 -35.20
N ASP A 541 1.18 -1.02 -35.77
CA ASP A 541 2.23 -0.32 -36.50
C ASP A 541 3.30 0.25 -35.54
N ASP A 542 4.51 0.44 -36.06
CA ASP A 542 5.59 1.10 -35.30
C ASP A 542 5.32 2.60 -35.17
N ILE A 543 4.92 3.00 -33.96
CA ILE A 543 4.61 4.39 -33.59
C ILE A 543 5.89 5.24 -33.49
N LYS A 544 7.08 4.66 -33.31
CA LYS A 544 8.33 5.43 -33.14
C LYS A 544 8.78 6.09 -34.44
N ALA A 545 8.54 5.46 -35.59
CA ALA A 545 8.98 5.97 -36.89
C ALA A 545 8.40 7.36 -37.23
N PRO A 546 7.10 7.66 -37.03
CA PRO A 546 6.56 9.01 -37.17
C PRO A 546 7.21 10.05 -36.26
N PHE A 547 7.49 9.72 -35.00
CA PHE A 547 8.08 10.65 -33.99
C PHE A 547 9.53 11.03 -34.29
N GLN A 548 10.25 10.21 -35.06
CA GLN A 548 11.61 10.51 -35.50
C GLN A 548 11.67 11.45 -36.70
N SER A 549 10.60 11.50 -37.51
CA SER A 549 10.59 12.18 -38.81
C SER A 549 9.67 13.39 -38.88
N ASN A 550 8.75 13.55 -37.92
CA ASN A 550 7.72 14.60 -37.93
C ASN A 550 7.57 15.25 -36.57
N GLN A 551 7.04 16.48 -36.57
CA GLN A 551 6.60 17.12 -35.34
C GLN A 551 5.15 16.71 -35.07
N ILE A 552 4.93 15.81 -34.10
CA ILE A 552 3.60 15.32 -33.78
C ILE A 552 2.79 16.40 -33.03
N LEU A 553 1.68 16.85 -33.63
CA LEU A 553 0.81 17.88 -33.05
C LEU A 553 -0.27 17.32 -32.11
N GLY A 554 -0.62 16.05 -32.30
CA GLY A 554 -1.73 15.39 -31.62
C GLY A 554 -1.88 13.95 -32.10
N ALA A 555 -2.60 13.15 -31.33
CA ALA A 555 -2.99 11.80 -31.73
C ALA A 555 -4.47 11.53 -31.42
N VAL A 556 -5.13 10.82 -32.32
CA VAL A 556 -6.51 10.35 -32.15
C VAL A 556 -6.52 8.82 -32.16
N LEU A 557 -7.04 8.21 -31.10
CA LEU A 557 -7.17 6.76 -30.96
C LEU A 557 -8.63 6.35 -31.20
N ILE A 558 -8.90 5.63 -32.28
CA ILE A 558 -10.24 5.26 -32.71
C ILE A 558 -10.45 3.77 -32.51
N MET A 559 -11.44 3.45 -31.69
CA MET A 559 -11.68 2.09 -31.21
C MET A 559 -13.08 1.63 -31.62
N SER A 560 -13.16 0.39 -32.11
CA SER A 560 -14.44 -0.26 -32.45
C SER A 560 -15.26 -0.59 -31.19
N ARG A 561 -14.57 -0.86 -30.08
CA ARG A 561 -15.08 -0.98 -28.71
C ARG A 561 -14.04 -0.40 -27.77
N VAL A 562 -14.46 0.23 -26.68
CA VAL A 562 -13.52 0.73 -25.67
C VAL A 562 -12.94 -0.47 -24.91
N ASN A 563 -11.71 -0.84 -25.26
CA ASN A 563 -10.98 -2.01 -24.76
C ASN A 563 -9.49 -1.68 -24.52
N GLU A 564 -8.74 -2.68 -24.07
CA GLU A 564 -7.35 -2.50 -23.66
C GLU A 564 -6.39 -2.14 -24.79
N LYS A 565 -6.72 -2.49 -26.05
CA LYS A 565 -5.84 -2.20 -27.20
C LYS A 565 -5.61 -0.69 -27.38
N GLY A 566 -6.63 0.13 -27.14
CA GLY A 566 -6.51 1.58 -27.19
C GLY A 566 -5.58 2.13 -26.11
N PHE A 567 -5.77 1.64 -24.88
CA PHE A 567 -4.95 2.05 -23.74
C PHE A 567 -3.49 1.59 -23.87
N ALA A 568 -3.24 0.37 -24.34
CA ALA A 568 -1.91 -0.13 -24.62
C ALA A 568 -1.15 0.76 -25.63
N THR A 569 -1.86 1.28 -26.65
CA THR A 569 -1.25 2.22 -27.60
C THR A 569 -1.00 3.60 -27.01
N ALA A 570 -1.83 4.07 -26.07
CA ALA A 570 -1.53 5.29 -25.32
C ALA A 570 -0.26 5.13 -24.47
N ILE A 571 -0.06 3.98 -23.82
CA ILE A 571 1.17 3.64 -23.10
C ILE A 571 2.38 3.63 -24.06
N LYS A 572 2.23 3.02 -25.26
CA LYS A 572 3.27 3.05 -26.29
C LYS A 572 3.62 4.48 -26.70
N LEU A 573 2.63 5.36 -26.87
CA LEU A 573 2.85 6.78 -27.16
C LEU A 573 3.61 7.49 -26.03
N GLN A 574 3.27 7.23 -24.77
CA GLN A 574 3.96 7.78 -23.59
C GLN A 574 5.43 7.29 -23.49
N SER A 575 5.67 6.02 -23.77
CA SER A 575 7.00 5.40 -23.72
C SER A 575 7.92 5.79 -24.89
N SER A 576 7.44 6.62 -25.83
CA SER A 576 8.20 7.01 -27.03
C SER A 576 9.41 7.92 -26.74
N GLY A 577 9.56 8.37 -25.49
CA GLY A 577 10.71 9.18 -25.04
C GLY A 577 10.62 10.66 -25.42
N GLN A 578 9.49 11.10 -25.98
CA GLN A 578 9.17 12.50 -26.22
C GLN A 578 7.98 12.94 -25.34
N ALA A 579 7.80 14.26 -25.19
CA ALA A 579 6.62 14.80 -24.51
C ALA A 579 5.35 14.29 -25.21
N LEU A 580 4.42 13.73 -24.42
CA LEU A 580 3.19 13.14 -24.94
C LEU A 580 2.37 14.21 -25.68
N PRO A 581 2.06 14.04 -26.98
CA PRO A 581 1.19 14.98 -27.68
C PRO A 581 -0.24 14.89 -27.12
N PRO A 582 -1.07 15.94 -27.28
CA PRO A 582 -2.48 15.91 -26.92
C PRO A 582 -3.18 14.68 -27.52
N LEU A 583 -3.88 13.93 -26.67
CA LEU A 583 -4.47 12.65 -27.01
C LEU A 583 -5.99 12.72 -26.93
N ILE A 584 -6.69 12.32 -28.00
CA ILE A 584 -8.15 12.19 -28.02
C ILE A 584 -8.50 10.72 -28.22
N PHE A 585 -9.35 10.17 -27.34
CA PHE A 585 -9.89 8.82 -27.53
C PHE A 585 -11.26 8.89 -28.20
N ALA A 586 -11.57 7.95 -29.08
CA ALA A 586 -12.84 7.85 -29.78
C ALA A 586 -13.38 6.42 -29.77
N GLY A 587 -14.62 6.21 -29.30
CA GLY A 587 -15.24 4.89 -29.20
C GLY A 587 -16.74 4.95 -28.86
N PRO A 588 -17.53 3.88 -29.07
CA PRO A 588 -19.00 3.95 -29.00
C PRO A 588 -19.59 3.86 -27.58
N GLU A 589 -18.87 3.25 -26.64
CA GLU A 589 -19.40 2.93 -25.31
C GLU A 589 -18.39 3.31 -24.21
N TRP A 590 -18.66 4.43 -23.54
CA TRP A 590 -17.83 4.95 -22.45
C TRP A 590 -18.55 4.76 -21.11
N THR A 591 -17.83 4.18 -20.15
CA THR A 591 -18.27 4.06 -18.75
C THR A 591 -17.44 5.00 -17.89
N ARG A 592 -17.89 5.28 -16.66
CA ARG A 592 -17.12 6.10 -15.71
C ARG A 592 -15.69 5.53 -15.53
N THR A 593 -15.57 4.21 -15.40
CA THR A 593 -14.29 3.53 -15.23
C THR A 593 -13.38 3.69 -16.46
N THR A 594 -13.92 3.52 -17.68
CA THR A 594 -13.10 3.67 -18.90
C THR A 594 -12.71 5.11 -19.19
N VAL A 595 -13.54 6.08 -18.80
CA VAL A 595 -13.20 7.52 -18.86
C VAL A 595 -12.05 7.85 -17.91
N LEU A 596 -12.12 7.40 -16.65
CA LEU A 596 -11.05 7.63 -15.67
C LEU A 596 -9.73 6.97 -16.12
N ARG A 597 -9.80 5.76 -16.69
CA ARG A 597 -8.64 5.12 -17.31
C ARG A 597 -8.07 5.95 -18.46
N ALA A 598 -8.90 6.46 -19.38
CA ALA A 598 -8.42 7.29 -20.48
C ALA A 598 -7.68 8.55 -19.98
N ILE A 599 -8.23 9.24 -18.98
CA ILE A 599 -7.60 10.42 -18.35
C ILE A 599 -6.25 10.03 -17.74
N LYS A 600 -6.16 8.91 -17.02
CA LYS A 600 -4.91 8.39 -16.46
C LYS A 600 -3.84 8.16 -17.55
N TYR A 601 -4.25 7.76 -18.76
CA TYR A 601 -3.34 7.60 -19.91
C TYR A 601 -3.12 8.89 -20.72
N GLY A 602 -3.48 10.05 -20.18
CA GLY A 602 -3.22 11.35 -20.78
C GLY A 602 -4.22 11.79 -21.85
N ALA A 603 -5.41 11.19 -21.88
CA ALA A 603 -6.49 11.69 -22.71
C ALA A 603 -6.83 13.14 -22.31
N ARG A 604 -6.82 14.04 -23.30
CA ARG A 604 -7.30 15.42 -23.16
C ARG A 604 -8.79 15.53 -23.46
N ASP A 605 -9.30 14.61 -24.28
CA ASP A 605 -10.72 14.56 -24.60
C ASP A 605 -11.17 13.17 -25.05
N ILE A 606 -12.48 12.98 -25.07
CA ILE A 606 -13.15 11.74 -25.44
C ILE A 606 -14.28 12.03 -26.43
N LEU A 607 -14.35 11.25 -27.49
CA LEU A 607 -15.40 11.30 -28.52
C LEU A 607 -16.22 10.01 -28.54
N ILE A 608 -17.54 10.16 -28.60
CA ILE A 608 -18.47 9.03 -28.69
C ILE A 608 -18.73 8.73 -30.16
N THR A 609 -18.36 7.54 -30.64
CA THR A 609 -18.53 7.16 -32.05
C THR A 609 -19.87 6.42 -32.30
N PRO A 610 -20.53 6.62 -33.45
CA PRO A 610 -20.16 7.53 -34.54
C PRO A 610 -20.38 9.01 -34.16
N THR A 611 -19.36 9.84 -34.42
CA THR A 611 -19.35 11.28 -34.09
C THR A 611 -19.60 12.12 -35.36
N PRO A 612 -20.40 13.20 -35.32
CA PRO A 612 -20.56 14.10 -36.45
C PRO A 612 -19.23 14.85 -36.78
N PRO A 613 -18.95 15.16 -38.06
CA PRO A 613 -17.70 15.80 -38.46
C PRO A 613 -17.43 17.16 -37.79
N GLU A 614 -18.49 17.92 -37.48
CA GLU A 614 -18.39 19.24 -36.83
C GLU A 614 -17.81 19.13 -35.41
N GLU A 615 -18.23 18.12 -34.65
CA GLU A 615 -17.73 17.86 -33.30
C GLU A 615 -16.27 17.37 -33.33
N ILE A 616 -15.91 16.53 -34.29
CA ILE A 616 -14.51 16.12 -34.51
C ILE A 616 -13.63 17.34 -34.79
N GLN A 617 -14.07 18.24 -35.69
CA GLN A 617 -13.33 19.47 -36.02
C GLN A 617 -13.19 20.41 -34.82
N GLN A 618 -14.26 20.60 -34.04
CA GLN A 618 -14.23 21.42 -32.83
C GLN A 618 -13.17 20.90 -31.85
N LYS A 619 -13.22 19.61 -31.51
CA LYS A 619 -12.31 18.99 -30.56
C LYS A 619 -10.85 19.01 -31.02
N ILE A 620 -10.62 18.77 -32.31
CA ILE A 620 -9.29 18.91 -32.92
C ILE A 620 -8.81 20.36 -32.81
N GLY A 621 -9.64 21.36 -33.12
CA GLY A 621 -9.27 22.76 -33.06
C GLY A 621 -8.99 23.28 -31.64
N GLU A 622 -9.69 22.75 -30.64
CA GLU A 622 -9.48 23.07 -29.23
C GLU A 622 -8.12 22.56 -28.73
N HIS A 623 -7.76 21.31 -29.09
CA HIS A 623 -6.61 20.62 -28.51
C HIS A 623 -5.35 20.63 -29.38
N PHE A 624 -5.47 20.64 -30.70
CA PHE A 624 -4.32 20.56 -31.61
C PHE A 624 -3.99 21.96 -32.16
N LYS A 625 -2.90 22.57 -31.68
CA LYS A 625 -2.50 23.92 -32.08
C LYS A 625 -1.41 23.85 -33.16
N LEU A 626 -1.70 24.38 -34.34
CA LEU A 626 -0.68 24.78 -35.31
C LEU A 626 0.13 25.92 -34.67
N ARG A 627 1.41 25.69 -34.39
CA ARG A 627 2.31 26.80 -34.03
C ARG A 627 2.33 27.75 -35.22
N GLN A 628 1.71 28.93 -35.08
CA GLN A 628 1.87 29.98 -36.08
C GLN A 628 3.35 30.32 -36.16
N ALA A 629 3.95 30.13 -37.33
CA ALA A 629 5.33 30.52 -37.60
C ALA A 629 5.45 32.02 -37.29
N SER A 630 6.18 32.34 -36.23
CA SER A 630 6.56 33.72 -35.88
C SER A 630 7.75 34.16 -36.72
#